data_AF-A0A2H0PPY0-F1
#
_entry.id   AF-A0A2H0PPY0-F1
#
_cell.length_a   1.000
_cell.length_b   1.000
_cell.length_c   1.000
_cell.angle_alpha   90.00
_cell.angle_beta   90.00
_cell.angle_gamma   90.00
#
_symmetry.space_group_name_H-M   'P 1'
#
loop_
_entity.id
_entity.type
_entity.pdbx_description
1 polymer ?
#
loop_
_entity_poly.entity_id
_entity_poly.type
_entity_poly.pdbx_seq_one_letter_code
_entity_poly.pdbx_strand_id
1 'polypeptide(L)' 'MSKYYAKSQKGYEEAFEFDTKKILEAMKRAKKGRKVPTSIALEPATIKNLKSIADKIGVPYQVLMRLFILEGLKRVKTA' A
#
# COMPACT_ATOMS: atom_id res chain seq x y z
N MET A 1 17.33 30.70 30.40
CA MET A 1 16.89 30.20 29.08
C MET A 1 15.83 31.13 28.54
N SER A 2 16.09 31.81 27.41
CA SER A 2 15.13 32.73 26.80
C SER A 2 14.01 31.92 26.13
N LYS A 3 12.75 32.17 26.51
CA LYS A 3 11.58 31.54 25.90
C LYS A 3 11.21 32.33 24.66
N TYR A 4 11.43 31.75 23.48
CA TYR A 4 10.95 32.31 22.22
C TYR A 4 9.51 31.86 21.99
N TYR A 5 8.59 32.81 21.88
CA TYR A 5 7.22 32.56 21.49
C TYR A 5 7.05 32.88 20.00
N ALA A 6 6.50 31.96 19.23
CA ALA A 6 6.14 32.22 17.84
C ALA A 6 4.99 33.23 17.79
N LYS A 7 5.13 34.28 16.96
CA LYS A 7 4.06 35.26 16.77
C LYS A 7 2.89 34.58 16.05
N SER A 8 1.68 34.74 16.59
CA SER A 8 0.46 34.31 15.90
C SER A 8 0.35 35.07 14.57
N GLN A 9 0.18 34.35 13.47
CA GLN A 9 -0.10 34.96 12.17
C GLN A 9 -1.61 35.15 12.04
N LYS A 10 -2.05 36.32 11.55
CA LYS A 10 -3.47 36.68 11.41
C LYS A 10 -4.30 35.64 10.63
N GLY A 11 -3.69 34.91 9.69
CA GLY A 11 -4.36 33.84 8.95
C GLY A 11 -4.79 32.63 9.79
N TYR A 12 -4.36 32.51 11.04
CA TYR A 12 -4.83 31.49 11.98
C TYR A 12 -6.03 31.95 12.83
N GLU A 13 -6.42 33.22 12.77
CA GLU A 13 -7.58 33.75 13.50
C GLU A 13 -8.90 33.49 12.76
N GLU A 14 -8.83 33.15 11.46
CA GLU A 14 -9.98 32.76 10.66
C GLU A 14 -10.53 31.41 11.11
N ALA A 15 -11.85 31.28 11.15
CA ALA A 15 -12.52 30.02 11.50
C ALA A 15 -12.17 28.95 10.45
N PHE A 16 -11.26 28.04 10.81
CA PHE A 16 -10.91 26.91 9.97
C PHE A 16 -12.03 25.87 10.02
N GLU A 17 -12.78 25.72 8.93
CA GLU A 17 -13.74 24.64 8.78
C GLU A 17 -13.03 23.32 8.45
N PHE A 18 -12.90 22.46 9.46
CA PHE A 18 -12.33 21.13 9.33
C PHE A 18 -13.30 20.21 8.56
N ASP A 19 -13.18 20.18 7.23
CA ASP A 19 -13.99 19.32 6.35
C ASP A 19 -13.58 17.84 6.48
N THR A 20 -14.05 17.22 7.55
CA THR A 20 -13.86 15.79 7.87
C THR A 20 -14.24 14.88 6.70
N LYS A 21 -15.28 15.24 5.94
CA LYS A 21 -15.79 14.44 4.83
C LYS A 21 -14.79 14.40 3.68
N LYS A 22 -14.26 15.56 3.25
CA LYS A 22 -13.21 15.62 2.21
C LYS A 22 -11.95 14.88 2.60
N ILE A 23 -11.53 14.99 3.86
CA ILE A 23 -10.34 14.29 4.37
C ILE A 23 -10.56 12.78 4.32
N LEU A 24 -11.70 12.28 4.82
CA LEU A 24 -12.03 10.86 4.78
C LEU A 24 -12.15 10.34 3.34
N GLU A 25 -12.71 11.12 2.42
CA GLU A 25 -12.77 10.76 1.00
C GLU A 25 -11.38 10.73 0.33
N ALA A 26 -10.51 11.69 0.65
CA ALA A 26 -9.12 11.68 0.20
C ALA A 26 -8.37 10.44 0.71
N MET A 27 -8.54 10.08 1.99
CA MET A 27 -7.95 8.86 2.57
C MET A 27 -8.49 7.58 1.89
N LYS A 28 -9.80 7.51 1.64
CA LYS A 28 -10.41 6.38 0.91
C LYS A 28 -9.89 6.26 -0.52
N ARG A 29 -9.66 7.39 -1.22
CA ARG A 29 -9.05 7.42 -2.55
C ARG A 29 -7.59 6.96 -2.52
N ALA A 30 -6.80 7.46 -1.57
CA ALA A 30 -5.40 7.06 -1.39
C ALA A 30 -5.25 5.56 -1.06
N LYS A 31 -6.16 5.00 -0.25
CA LYS A 31 -6.21 3.56 0.04
C LYS A 31 -6.58 2.72 -1.19
N LYS A 32 -7.23 3.32 -2.19
CA LYS A 32 -7.64 2.70 -3.46
C LYS A 32 -6.65 2.95 -4.60
N GLY A 33 -5.34 2.95 -4.34
CA GLY A 33 -4.37 2.70 -5.40
C GLY A 33 -4.76 1.39 -6.10
N ARG A 34 -5.33 1.48 -7.32
CA ARG A 34 -5.83 0.29 -8.02
C ARG A 34 -4.66 -0.66 -8.22
N LYS A 35 -4.89 -1.95 -7.92
CA LYS A 35 -3.91 -3.01 -8.20
C LYS A 35 -3.61 -2.96 -9.69
N VAL A 36 -2.38 -2.61 -10.05
CA VAL A 36 -1.95 -2.56 -11.45
C VAL A 36 -1.72 -4.00 -11.91
N PRO A 37 -2.27 -4.42 -13.07
CA PRO A 37 -1.92 -5.71 -13.64
C PRO A 37 -0.43 -5.70 -14.00
N THR A 38 0.29 -6.75 -13.60
CA THR A 38 1.71 -6.92 -13.92
C THR A 38 1.86 -8.23 -14.68
N SER A 39 2.41 -8.13 -15.89
CA SER A 39 2.77 -9.30 -16.68
C SER A 39 4.15 -9.77 -16.25
N ILE A 40 4.27 -11.06 -15.93
CA ILE A 40 5.53 -11.70 -15.53
C ILE A 40 5.74 -12.90 -16.46
N ALA A 41 6.89 -12.93 -17.13
CA ALA A 41 7.29 -14.08 -17.93
C ALA A 41 7.80 -15.19 -16.99
N LEU A 42 7.12 -16.34 -17.02
CA LEU A 42 7.49 -17.54 -16.28
C LEU A 42 7.42 -18.74 -17.21
N GLU A 43 8.23 -19.76 -16.92
CA GLU A 43 8.15 -21.01 -17.65
C GLU A 43 6.76 -21.68 -17.43
N PRO A 44 6.16 -22.31 -18.46
CA PRO A 44 4.88 -23.00 -18.33
C PRO A 44 4.83 -24.03 -17.19
N ALA A 45 5.93 -24.76 -16.97
CA ALA A 45 6.04 -25.73 -15.89
C ALA A 45 5.93 -25.06 -14.50
N THR A 46 6.58 -23.91 -14.31
CA THR A 46 6.50 -23.12 -13.09
C THR A 46 5.07 -22.63 -12.83
N ILE A 47 4.38 -22.15 -13.88
CA ILE A 47 2.99 -21.70 -13.77
C ILE A 47 2.08 -22.85 -13.32
N LYS A 48 2.26 -24.04 -13.89
CA LYS A 48 1.50 -25.24 -13.52
C LYS A 48 1.70 -25.60 -12.04
N ASN A 49 2.95 -25.57 -11.58
CA ASN A 49 3.28 -25.86 -10.19
C ASN A 49 2.69 -24.81 -9.23
N LEU A 50 2.81 -23.52 -9.56
CA LEU A 50 2.23 -22.44 -8.76
C LEU A 50 0.72 -22.58 -8.62
N LYS A 51 0.01 -22.90 -9.70
CA LYS A 51 -1.44 -23.15 -9.66
C LYS A 51 -1.78 -24.34 -8.77
N SER A 52 -1.08 -25.46 -8.94
CA SER A 52 -1.30 -26.65 -8.11
C SER A 52 -1.10 -26.39 -6.61
N ILE A 53 -0.06 -25.62 -6.25
CA ILE A 53 0.19 -25.22 -4.86
C ILE A 53 -0.94 -24.32 -4.35
N ALA A 54 -1.36 -23.34 -5.16
CA ALA A 54 -2.43 -22.41 -4.80
C ALA A 54 -3.76 -23.15 -4.57
N ASP A 55 -4.09 -24.11 -5.43
CA ASP A 55 -5.29 -24.93 -5.34
C ASP A 55 -5.28 -25.80 -4.06
N LYS A 56 -4.13 -26.41 -3.72
CA LYS A 56 -3.97 -27.18 -2.48
C LYS A 56 -4.19 -26.35 -1.22
N ILE A 57 -3.81 -25.07 -1.26
CA ILE A 57 -3.95 -24.13 -0.14
C ILE A 57 -5.34 -23.47 -0.14
N GLY A 58 -6.09 -23.58 -1.24
CA GLY A 58 -7.41 -22.96 -1.40
C GLY A 58 -7.35 -21.46 -1.65
N VAL A 59 -6.28 -20.96 -2.29
CA VAL A 59 -6.12 -19.53 -2.61
C VAL A 59 -5.91 -19.29 -4.10
N PRO A 60 -6.29 -18.13 -4.65
CA PRO A 60 -5.97 -17.80 -6.04
C PRO A 60 -4.44 -17.72 -6.25
N TYR A 61 -3.94 -18.24 -7.37
CA TYR A 61 -2.50 -18.24 -7.65
C TYR A 61 -1.91 -16.81 -7.66
N GLN A 62 -2.67 -15.78 -8.04
CA GLN A 62 -2.19 -14.40 -7.98
C GLN A 62 -1.95 -13.91 -6.54
N VAL A 63 -2.70 -14.43 -5.57
CA VAL A 63 -2.49 -14.12 -4.15
C VAL A 63 -1.21 -14.80 -3.67
N LEU A 64 -1.00 -16.06 -4.03
CA LEU A 64 0.23 -16.79 -3.73
C LEU A 64 1.47 -16.09 -4.33
N MET A 65 1.39 -15.69 -5.60
CA MET A 65 2.48 -14.97 -6.26
C MET A 65 2.84 -13.67 -5.54
N ARG A 66 1.85 -12.88 -5.11
CA ARG A 66 2.10 -11.64 -4.37
C ARG A 66 2.80 -11.88 -3.05
N LEU A 67 2.39 -12.93 -2.33
CA LEU A 67 3.03 -13.32 -1.08
C LEU A 67 4.52 -13.64 -1.31
N PHE A 68 4.81 -14.46 -2.32
CA PHE A 68 6.20 -14.81 -2.67
C PHE A 68 7.04 -13.60 -3.08
N ILE A 69 6.50 -12.68 -3.87
CA ILE A 69 7.21 -11.46 -4.25
C ILE A 69 7.53 -10.61 -3.01
N LEU A 70 6.55 -10.40 -2.11
CA LEU A 70 6.76 -9.60 -0.90
C LEU A 70 7.77 -10.26 0.06
N GLU A 71 7.68 -11.57 0.22
CA GLU A 71 8.59 -12.34 1.07
C GLU A 71 10.02 -12.34 0.50
N GLY A 72 10.16 -12.53 -0.82
CA GLY A 72 11.45 -12.43 -1.51
C GLY A 72 12.09 -11.04 -1.33
N LEU A 73 11.32 -9.97 -1.48
CA LEU A 73 11.80 -8.61 -1.25
C LEU A 73 12.23 -8.36 0.19
N LYS A 74 11.50 -8.91 1.18
CA LYS A 74 11.90 -8.79 2.59
C LYS A 74 13.25 -9.47 2.83
N ARG A 75 13.45 -10.68 2.30
CA ARG A 75 14.70 -11.43 2.46
C ARG A 75 15.88 -10.68 1.86
N VAL A 76 15.71 -10.10 0.67
CA VAL A 76 16.77 -9.32 0.00
C VAL A 76 17.12 -8.04 0.78
N LYS A 77 16.15 -7.41 1.45
CA LYS A 77 16.41 -6.18 2.24
C LYS A 77 17.08 -6.44 3.58
N THR A 78 16.94 -7.64 4.13
CA THR A 78 17.50 -8.03 5.42
C THR A 78 18.87 -8.71 5.28
N ALA A 79 19.21 -9.18 4.08
CA ALA A 79 20.53 -9.70 3.71
C ALA A 79 21.51 -8.56 3.41
#